data_AF-G1RVE8-F1
#
_entry.id   AF-G1RVE8-F1
#
_cell.length_a   1.000
_cell.length_b   1.000
_cell.length_c   1.000
_cell.angle_alpha   90.00
_cell.angle_beta   90.00
_cell.angle_gamma   90.00
#
_symmetry.space_group_name_H-M   'P 1'
#
loop_
_entity.id
_entity.type
_entity.pdbx_description
1 polymer ?
#
loop_
_entity_poly.entity_id
_entity_poly.type
_entity_poly.pdbx_seq_one_letter_code
_entity_poly.pdbx_strand_id
1 'polypeptide(L)'
;MAFFPSWVCVLVGSFSASLAGISNLSDIEPPLWKESPGQLGDYRVENSMYIINPWVYLERMGMYKIILNQTARYFAKFAPENEQNILWGLPLQYGWQYRTGRLADPTRRTNCGYESGDHMCISVDSWWADLNYFLSSLPFLAAVDSGIMGISSDQVRLLPPPKNERKFCYDVSSCRSSFPETMNKWNAFYQYLQSPFSKFDDLLKYLWAAHTSTLADNIKSFEDRYDYYSKAEAHFERNWVLAVDHLAAVLFPTTLIISYKFQKGMPPRILLNTDVAPFISDFTAFQNVVLVLLNMLGNVDKSIGYLCTEKSNVYRGHSESSSGSYGNNS
;
A
#
# COMPACT_ATOMS: atom_id res chain seq x y z
N MET A 1 19.44 -19.74 5.06
CA MET A 1 18.46 -20.36 4.14
C MET A 1 17.10 -20.15 4.76
N ALA A 2 16.37 -19.12 4.31
CA ALA A 2 15.02 -18.88 4.79
C ALA A 2 14.11 -19.92 4.12
N PHE A 3 13.49 -20.78 4.92
CA PHE A 3 12.38 -21.61 4.46
C PHE A 3 11.25 -20.63 4.09
N PHE A 4 11.10 -20.32 2.80
CA PHE A 4 9.88 -19.69 2.31
C PHE A 4 8.75 -20.69 2.56
N PRO A 5 7.82 -20.38 3.47
CA PRO A 5 6.86 -21.38 3.86
C PRO A 5 5.87 -21.57 2.70
N SER A 6 5.61 -22.85 2.37
CA SER A 6 4.82 -23.36 1.23
C SER A 6 3.54 -22.56 0.91
N TRP A 7 2.94 -21.92 1.90
CA TRP A 7 1.73 -21.13 1.78
C TRP A 7 1.89 -19.77 1.06
N VAL A 8 3.07 -19.14 1.05
CA VAL A 8 3.32 -17.95 0.21
C VAL A 8 3.25 -18.34 -1.28
N CYS A 9 3.78 -19.51 -1.63
CA CYS A 9 3.63 -20.09 -2.95
C CYS A 9 2.17 -20.48 -3.25
N VAL A 10 1.37 -20.86 -2.25
CA VAL A 10 -0.08 -21.09 -2.42
C VAL A 10 -0.84 -19.80 -2.62
N LEU A 11 -0.53 -18.72 -1.89
CA LEU A 11 -1.09 -17.39 -2.13
C LEU A 11 -0.77 -16.94 -3.56
N VAL A 12 0.53 -16.87 -3.91
CA VAL A 12 1.00 -16.49 -5.25
C VAL A 12 0.46 -17.41 -6.35
N GLY A 13 0.40 -18.71 -6.09
CA GLY A 13 -0.15 -19.72 -7.01
C GLY A 13 -1.66 -19.60 -7.22
N SER A 14 -2.40 -19.27 -6.16
CA SER A 14 -3.85 -19.03 -6.23
C SER A 14 -4.16 -17.77 -7.04
N PHE A 15 -3.28 -16.75 -7.00
CA PHE A 15 -3.39 -15.56 -7.85
C PHE A 15 -3.01 -15.85 -9.32
N SER A 16 -2.20 -16.87 -9.60
CA SER A 16 -1.72 -17.21 -10.95
C SER A 16 -2.70 -18.07 -11.77
N ALA A 17 -3.65 -18.76 -11.13
CA ALA A 17 -4.52 -19.76 -11.77
C ALA A 17 -5.68 -19.19 -12.64
N SER A 18 -5.86 -17.86 -12.74
CA SER A 18 -6.91 -17.26 -13.58
C SER A 18 -6.32 -16.63 -14.85
N LEU A 19 -6.24 -17.40 -15.94
CA LEU A 19 -5.67 -16.94 -17.23
C LEU A 19 -6.66 -16.87 -18.40
N ALA A 20 -7.95 -17.12 -18.19
CA ALA A 20 -8.95 -17.02 -19.26
C ALA A 20 -9.78 -15.72 -19.16
N GLY A 21 -9.86 -14.97 -20.27
CA GLY A 21 -10.96 -14.02 -20.52
C GLY A 21 -10.69 -12.51 -20.35
N ILE A 22 -9.49 -12.00 -20.61
CA ILE A 22 -9.31 -10.53 -20.75
C ILE A 22 -9.52 -10.17 -22.22
N SER A 23 -10.63 -9.49 -22.52
CA SER A 23 -10.99 -9.06 -23.88
C SER A 23 -10.47 -7.67 -24.24
N ASN A 24 -10.33 -6.73 -23.30
CA ASN A 24 -9.82 -5.37 -23.54
C ASN A 24 -9.05 -4.80 -22.33
N LEU A 25 -8.06 -3.92 -22.59
CA LEU A 25 -7.27 -3.23 -21.56
C LEU A 25 -8.12 -2.29 -20.67
N SER A 26 -9.20 -1.72 -21.20
CA SER A 26 -10.12 -0.88 -20.43
C SER A 26 -10.83 -1.64 -19.30
N ASP A 27 -10.98 -2.95 -19.44
CA ASP A 27 -11.72 -3.78 -18.48
C ASP A 27 -10.87 -4.07 -17.22
N ILE A 28 -9.57 -3.76 -17.29
CA ILE A 28 -8.60 -4.01 -16.21
C ILE A 28 -8.09 -2.73 -15.56
N GLU A 29 -8.50 -1.55 -16.05
CA GLU A 29 -8.15 -0.26 -15.46
C GLU A 29 -8.87 -0.02 -14.11
N PRO A 30 -8.30 0.85 -13.24
CA PRO A 30 -9.00 1.32 -12.05
C PRO A 30 -10.32 2.04 -12.37
N PRO A 31 -11.24 2.17 -11.39
CA PRO A 31 -12.44 2.98 -11.54
C PRO A 31 -12.11 4.41 -11.95
N LEU A 32 -12.93 4.95 -12.86
CA LEU A 32 -12.83 6.35 -13.31
C LEU A 32 -11.44 6.73 -13.83
N TRP A 33 -10.72 5.75 -14.37
CA TRP A 33 -9.36 5.95 -14.87
C TRP A 33 -9.29 6.95 -16.02
N LYS A 34 -10.27 6.93 -16.92
CA LYS A 34 -10.30 7.82 -18.08
C LYS A 34 -10.58 9.27 -17.68
N GLU A 35 -11.43 9.44 -16.68
CA GLU A 35 -11.85 10.71 -16.08
C GLU A 35 -10.77 11.32 -15.18
N SER A 36 -9.85 10.51 -14.66
CA SER A 36 -8.76 10.97 -13.81
C SER A 36 -7.70 11.76 -14.60
N PRO A 37 -7.12 12.83 -14.03
CA PRO A 37 -6.04 13.62 -14.63
C PRO A 37 -4.92 12.75 -15.21
N GLY A 38 -4.56 12.98 -16.47
CA GLY A 38 -3.53 12.22 -17.19
C GLY A 38 -2.16 12.90 -17.23
N GLN A 39 -2.12 14.20 -16.94
CA GLN A 39 -0.94 15.06 -16.98
C GLN A 39 -1.06 16.18 -15.94
N LEU A 40 0.06 16.81 -15.57
CA LEU A 40 0.07 17.88 -14.56
C LEU A 40 -0.80 19.09 -14.95
N GLY A 41 -0.87 19.41 -16.25
CA GLY A 41 -1.67 20.51 -16.78
C GLY A 41 -3.18 20.34 -16.61
N ASP A 42 -3.65 19.16 -16.22
CA ASP A 42 -5.05 18.91 -15.93
C ASP A 42 -5.44 19.37 -14.50
N TYR A 43 -4.46 19.65 -13.64
CA TYR A 43 -4.70 20.21 -12.30
C TYR A 43 -4.78 21.73 -12.31
N ARG A 44 -5.37 22.27 -11.23
CA ARG A 44 -5.37 23.70 -10.97
C ARG A 44 -3.95 24.21 -10.75
N VAL A 45 -3.65 25.39 -11.31
CA VAL A 45 -2.39 26.10 -11.08
C VAL A 45 -2.62 27.33 -10.21
N GLU A 46 -1.82 27.50 -9.16
CA GLU A 46 -1.80 28.68 -8.29
C GLU A 46 -0.36 29.12 -8.05
N ASN A 47 -0.03 30.40 -8.25
CA ASN A 47 1.31 30.94 -8.04
C ASN A 47 2.42 30.11 -8.71
N SER A 48 2.18 29.67 -9.95
CA SER A 48 3.09 28.80 -10.73
C SER A 48 3.32 27.38 -10.16
N MET A 49 2.49 26.94 -9.22
CA MET A 49 2.49 25.58 -8.68
C MET A 49 1.24 24.81 -9.13
N TYR A 50 1.41 23.54 -9.49
CA TYR A 50 0.30 22.60 -9.64
C TYR A 50 -0.22 22.22 -8.25
N ILE A 51 -1.52 22.42 -8.04
CA ILE A 51 -2.20 22.14 -6.78
C ILE A 51 -3.01 20.86 -6.95
N ILE A 52 -2.71 19.85 -6.13
CA ILE A 52 -3.39 18.56 -6.13
C ILE A 52 -4.07 18.37 -4.78
N ASN A 53 -5.35 18.03 -4.77
CA ASN A 53 -6.07 17.62 -3.59
C ASN A 53 -6.11 16.09 -3.48
N PRO A 54 -5.16 15.46 -2.76
CA PRO A 54 -5.16 14.02 -2.61
C PRO A 54 -6.34 13.51 -1.77
N TRP A 55 -7.21 14.36 -1.23
CA TRP A 55 -8.42 13.94 -0.52
C TRP A 55 -9.66 13.88 -1.44
N VAL A 56 -9.45 14.07 -2.75
CA VAL A 56 -10.43 13.83 -3.82
C VAL A 56 -9.97 12.64 -4.65
N TYR A 57 -10.87 11.68 -4.87
CA TYR A 57 -10.56 10.40 -5.53
C TYR A 57 -9.87 10.54 -6.88
N LEU A 58 -10.47 11.34 -7.78
CA LEU A 58 -9.94 11.54 -9.13
C LEU A 58 -8.57 12.21 -9.11
N GLU A 59 -8.36 13.19 -8.23
CA GLU A 59 -7.09 13.89 -8.12
C GLU A 59 -5.98 12.97 -7.57
N ARG A 60 -6.26 12.14 -6.55
CA ARG A 60 -5.28 11.15 -6.10
C ARG A 60 -5.02 10.07 -7.15
N MET A 61 -6.06 9.60 -7.86
CA MET A 61 -5.90 8.65 -8.97
C MET A 61 -5.03 9.22 -10.09
N GLY A 62 -5.20 10.51 -10.40
CA GLY A 62 -4.41 11.21 -11.39
C GLY A 62 -2.92 11.24 -11.04
N MET A 63 -2.54 11.31 -9.76
CA MET A 63 -1.14 11.20 -9.34
C MET A 63 -0.51 9.89 -9.84
N TYR A 64 -1.20 8.76 -9.66
CA TYR A 64 -0.72 7.46 -10.15
C TYR A 64 -0.67 7.38 -11.67
N LYS A 65 -1.70 7.89 -12.35
CA LYS A 65 -1.78 7.92 -13.83
C LYS A 65 -0.63 8.71 -14.43
N ILE A 66 -0.29 9.85 -13.85
CA ILE A 66 0.83 10.67 -14.31
C ILE A 66 2.16 9.95 -14.10
N ILE A 67 2.40 9.34 -12.94
CA ILE A 67 3.62 8.55 -12.71
C ILE A 67 3.73 7.44 -13.76
N LEU A 68 2.66 6.69 -14.01
CA LEU A 68 2.64 5.62 -15.00
C LEU A 68 2.94 6.13 -16.42
N ASN A 69 2.36 7.27 -16.80
CA ASN A 69 2.62 7.90 -18.09
C ASN A 69 4.07 8.35 -18.23
N GLN A 70 4.62 9.03 -17.21
CA GLN A 70 5.99 9.55 -17.23
C GLN A 70 7.05 8.45 -17.19
N THR A 71 6.72 7.32 -16.56
CA THR A 71 7.62 6.18 -16.46
C THR A 71 7.51 5.21 -17.63
N ALA A 72 6.48 5.33 -18.48
CA ALA A 72 6.20 4.37 -19.55
C ALA A 72 7.36 4.13 -20.51
N ARG A 73 8.09 5.19 -20.86
CA ARG A 73 9.27 5.11 -21.74
C ARG A 73 10.37 4.18 -21.22
N TYR A 74 10.51 4.05 -19.89
CA TYR A 74 11.53 3.20 -19.28
C TYR A 74 11.10 1.73 -19.22
N PHE A 75 9.79 1.47 -19.23
CA PHE A 75 9.22 0.12 -19.26
C PHE A 75 8.96 -0.42 -20.68
N ALA A 76 9.04 0.43 -21.71
CA ALA A 76 8.84 0.05 -23.11
C ALA A 76 9.78 -1.08 -23.59
N LYS A 77 10.93 -1.27 -22.92
CA LYS A 77 11.86 -2.38 -23.19
C LYS A 77 11.37 -3.75 -22.69
N PHE A 78 10.38 -3.79 -21.81
CA PHE A 78 9.84 -5.04 -21.24
C PHE A 78 8.55 -5.49 -21.94
N ALA A 79 7.71 -4.55 -22.37
CA ALA A 79 6.52 -4.83 -23.19
C ALA A 79 5.99 -3.56 -23.86
N PRO A 80 5.21 -3.69 -24.95
CA PRO A 80 4.41 -2.60 -25.47
C PRO A 80 3.31 -2.18 -24.47
N GLU A 81 2.73 -1.00 -24.66
CA GLU A 81 1.51 -0.54 -23.95
C GLU A 81 1.61 -0.37 -22.43
N ASN A 82 2.83 -0.26 -21.89
CA ASN A 82 3.08 0.04 -20.46
C ASN A 82 2.53 -1.01 -19.47
N GLU A 83 2.10 -2.18 -19.94
CA GLU A 83 1.46 -3.20 -19.09
C GLU A 83 2.43 -3.78 -18.03
N GLN A 84 3.72 -3.85 -18.37
CA GLN A 84 4.79 -4.35 -17.50
C GLN A 84 5.29 -3.30 -16.51
N ASN A 85 4.68 -2.12 -16.44
CA ASN A 85 5.04 -1.13 -15.45
C ASN A 85 4.65 -1.61 -14.06
N ILE A 86 5.66 -1.85 -13.21
CA ILE A 86 5.44 -2.41 -11.88
C ILE A 86 4.78 -1.41 -10.92
N LEU A 87 4.56 -0.16 -11.33
CA LEU A 87 3.81 0.82 -10.55
C LEU A 87 2.29 0.62 -10.65
N TRP A 88 1.79 -0.25 -11.53
CA TRP A 88 0.36 -0.54 -11.69
C TRP A 88 -0.31 -1.08 -10.42
N GLY A 89 0.44 -1.73 -9.53
CA GLY A 89 -0.08 -2.19 -8.24
C GLY A 89 -0.69 -1.07 -7.40
N LEU A 90 -0.12 0.14 -7.44
CA LEU A 90 -0.58 1.27 -6.64
C LEU A 90 -2.00 1.75 -7.03
N PRO A 91 -2.28 2.15 -8.29
CA PRO A 91 -3.62 2.60 -8.68
C PRO A 91 -4.66 1.48 -8.67
N LEU A 92 -4.29 0.23 -8.94
CA LEU A 92 -5.23 -0.89 -8.88
C LEU A 92 -5.69 -1.16 -7.45
N GLN A 93 -4.76 -1.18 -6.49
CA GLN A 93 -5.09 -1.31 -5.08
C GLN A 93 -5.95 -0.13 -4.60
N TYR A 94 -5.61 1.08 -5.01
CA TYR A 94 -6.39 2.28 -4.69
C TYR A 94 -7.82 2.23 -5.29
N GLY A 95 -7.96 1.75 -6.54
CA GLY A 95 -9.24 1.52 -7.18
C GLY A 95 -10.10 0.46 -6.48
N TRP A 96 -9.49 -0.60 -5.96
CA TRP A 96 -10.17 -1.57 -5.10
C TRP A 96 -10.64 -0.93 -3.79
N GLN A 97 -9.82 -0.12 -3.13
CA GLN A 97 -10.22 0.59 -1.90
C GLN A 97 -11.44 1.49 -2.13
N TYR A 98 -11.48 2.19 -3.27
CA TYR A 98 -12.63 3.02 -3.66
C TYR A 98 -13.90 2.19 -3.86
N ARG A 99 -13.85 1.17 -4.75
CA ARG A 99 -15.03 0.33 -5.07
C ARG A 99 -15.62 -0.39 -3.87
N THR A 100 -14.80 -0.69 -2.86
CA THR A 100 -15.22 -1.44 -1.68
C THR A 100 -15.64 -0.55 -0.50
N GLY A 101 -15.65 0.77 -0.68
CA GLY A 101 -16.04 1.74 0.35
C GLY A 101 -14.97 2.00 1.41
N ARG A 102 -13.76 1.47 1.24
CA ARG A 102 -12.67 1.60 2.21
C ARG A 102 -12.09 3.01 2.29
N LEU A 103 -12.32 3.87 1.31
CA LEU A 103 -11.92 5.28 1.34
C LEU A 103 -12.95 6.20 2.02
N ALA A 104 -14.16 5.71 2.28
CA ALA A 104 -15.24 6.48 2.88
C ALA A 104 -15.03 6.67 4.39
N ASP A 105 -15.83 7.53 5.03
CA ASP A 105 -15.78 7.73 6.48
C ASP A 105 -16.30 6.51 7.25
N PRO A 106 -15.42 5.74 7.93
CA PRO A 106 -15.85 4.52 8.63
C PRO A 106 -16.69 4.84 9.88
N THR A 107 -16.57 6.06 10.43
CA THR A 107 -17.27 6.47 11.66
C THR A 107 -18.75 6.79 11.43
N ARG A 108 -19.17 6.93 10.17
CA ARG A 108 -20.52 7.37 9.76
C ARG A 108 -20.92 8.74 10.31
N ARG A 109 -19.96 9.55 10.77
CA ARG A 109 -20.22 10.91 11.27
C ARG A 109 -20.37 11.92 10.15
N THR A 110 -19.82 11.61 8.98
CA THR A 110 -19.93 12.39 7.74
C THR A 110 -20.41 11.51 6.60
N ASN A 111 -20.88 12.15 5.51
CA ASN A 111 -21.27 11.47 4.27
C ASN A 111 -20.09 11.38 3.26
N CYS A 112 -18.85 11.58 3.69
CA CYS A 112 -17.67 11.52 2.82
C CYS A 112 -17.46 10.12 2.25
N GLY A 113 -17.38 10.00 0.92
CA GLY A 113 -17.19 8.75 0.19
C GLY A 113 -18.47 7.93 -0.02
N TYR A 114 -19.60 8.37 0.54
CA TYR A 114 -20.90 7.71 0.37
C TYR A 114 -21.70 8.36 -0.77
N GLU A 115 -22.54 7.57 -1.43
CA GLU A 115 -23.44 8.06 -2.51
C GLU A 115 -24.38 9.17 -2.05
N SER A 116 -24.78 9.17 -0.78
CA SER A 116 -25.65 10.19 -0.18
C SER A 116 -24.94 11.52 0.11
N GLY A 117 -23.64 11.62 -0.16
CA GLY A 117 -22.83 12.82 0.03
C GLY A 117 -21.88 13.04 -1.14
N ASP A 118 -20.65 13.44 -0.84
CA ASP A 118 -19.59 13.52 -1.85
C ASP A 118 -18.93 12.15 -1.98
N HIS A 119 -19.31 11.40 -3.02
CA HIS A 119 -18.76 10.08 -3.31
C HIS A 119 -17.27 10.12 -3.72
N MET A 120 -16.74 11.28 -4.13
CA MET A 120 -15.32 11.43 -4.46
C MET A 120 -14.48 11.85 -3.25
N CYS A 121 -15.11 12.24 -2.15
CA CYS A 121 -14.42 12.58 -0.92
C CYS A 121 -13.73 11.35 -0.32
N ILE A 122 -12.48 11.53 0.10
CA ILE A 122 -11.70 10.52 0.82
C ILE A 122 -11.60 10.94 2.28
N SER A 123 -12.00 10.04 3.19
CA SER A 123 -12.02 10.34 4.61
C SER A 123 -10.65 10.18 5.25
N VAL A 124 -10.19 11.22 5.95
CA VAL A 124 -9.00 11.17 6.82
C VAL A 124 -9.23 10.39 8.12
N ASP A 125 -10.43 9.83 8.35
CA ASP A 125 -10.66 8.82 9.39
C ASP A 125 -10.51 7.39 8.86
N SER A 126 -10.37 7.20 7.55
CA SER A 126 -10.13 5.88 7.00
C SER A 126 -8.66 5.49 7.12
N TRP A 127 -8.40 4.39 7.84
CA TRP A 127 -7.08 3.75 7.88
C TRP A 127 -6.52 3.46 6.47
N TRP A 128 -7.36 2.93 5.57
CA TRP A 128 -6.98 2.65 4.19
C TRP A 128 -6.60 3.93 3.43
N ALA A 129 -7.37 5.01 3.61
CA ALA A 129 -7.10 6.28 2.98
C ALA A 129 -5.81 6.93 3.49
N ASP A 130 -5.57 6.86 4.80
CA ASP A 130 -4.39 7.44 5.46
C ASP A 130 -3.10 6.73 5.00
N LEU A 131 -3.07 5.39 4.97
CA LEU A 131 -1.89 4.68 4.46
C LEU A 131 -1.72 4.82 2.95
N ASN A 132 -2.82 4.78 2.21
CA ASN A 132 -2.76 4.99 0.77
C ASN A 132 -2.27 6.41 0.41
N TYR A 133 -2.55 7.42 1.25
CA TYR A 133 -2.02 8.77 1.04
C TYR A 133 -0.49 8.75 0.91
N PHE A 134 0.21 8.01 1.77
CA PHE A 134 1.67 7.91 1.68
C PHE A 134 2.12 7.07 0.49
N LEU A 135 1.38 6.02 0.17
CA LEU A 135 1.60 5.21 -1.05
C LEU A 135 1.23 5.95 -2.35
N SER A 136 0.57 7.11 -2.30
CA SER A 136 0.40 8.02 -3.45
C SER A 136 1.40 9.17 -3.42
N SER A 137 1.52 9.86 -2.29
CA SER A 137 2.26 11.12 -2.18
C SER A 137 3.77 10.93 -2.23
N LEU A 138 4.32 9.97 -1.49
CA LEU A 138 5.77 9.73 -1.46
C LEU A 138 6.31 9.29 -2.83
N PRO A 139 5.74 8.27 -3.52
CA PRO A 139 6.23 7.93 -4.87
C PRO A 139 6.04 9.07 -5.88
N PHE A 140 4.96 9.85 -5.78
CA PHE A 140 4.72 10.98 -6.68
C PHE A 140 5.75 12.09 -6.47
N LEU A 141 5.93 12.54 -5.23
CA LEU A 141 6.86 13.62 -4.90
C LEU A 141 8.31 13.18 -5.08
N ALA A 142 8.64 11.90 -4.87
CA ALA A 142 9.95 11.36 -5.21
C ALA A 142 10.18 11.34 -6.73
N ALA A 143 9.16 11.11 -7.56
CA ALA A 143 9.31 11.21 -9.02
C ALA A 143 9.53 12.66 -9.50
N VAL A 144 8.93 13.64 -8.80
CA VAL A 144 9.23 15.07 -9.00
C VAL A 144 10.70 15.34 -8.64
N ASP A 145 11.08 14.92 -7.45
CA ASP A 145 12.41 15.12 -6.86
C ASP A 145 13.54 14.42 -7.63
N SER A 146 13.26 13.27 -8.24
CA SER A 146 14.19 12.54 -9.11
C SER A 146 14.26 13.10 -10.54
N GLY A 147 13.49 14.14 -10.85
CA GLY A 147 13.42 14.75 -12.18
C GLY A 147 12.67 13.93 -13.23
N ILE A 148 11.99 12.83 -12.86
CA ILE A 148 11.18 12.05 -13.81
C ILE A 148 10.03 12.89 -14.36
N MET A 149 9.44 13.74 -13.53
CA MET A 149 8.30 14.58 -13.90
C MET A 149 8.68 15.78 -14.79
N GLY A 150 9.97 16.10 -14.94
CA GLY A 150 10.44 17.22 -15.78
C GLY A 150 10.06 18.61 -15.28
N ILE A 151 9.76 18.75 -13.99
CA ILE A 151 9.42 20.02 -13.32
C ILE A 151 10.33 20.23 -12.11
N SER A 152 10.37 21.45 -11.59
CA SER A 152 11.09 21.77 -10.35
C SER A 152 10.31 21.29 -9.12
N SER A 153 11.03 21.00 -8.03
CA SER A 153 10.49 20.43 -6.80
C SER A 153 9.54 21.35 -6.03
N ASP A 154 9.62 22.65 -6.29
CA ASP A 154 8.75 23.70 -5.76
C ASP A 154 7.49 23.94 -6.61
N GLN A 155 7.33 23.26 -7.75
CA GLN A 155 6.19 23.47 -8.66
C GLN A 155 4.99 22.55 -8.37
N VAL A 156 5.01 21.74 -7.32
CA VAL A 156 3.85 20.95 -6.90
C VAL A 156 3.62 21.07 -5.41
N ARG A 157 2.35 21.20 -5.04
CA ARG A 157 1.91 21.19 -3.65
C ARG A 157 0.63 20.36 -3.51
N LEU A 158 0.61 19.49 -2.51
CA LEU A 158 -0.56 18.73 -2.11
C LEU A 158 -1.38 19.51 -1.07
N LEU A 159 -2.70 19.46 -1.16
CA LEU A 159 -3.57 20.10 -0.18
C LEU A 159 -3.74 19.23 1.09
N PRO A 160 -3.82 19.86 2.28
CA PRO A 160 -4.04 19.15 3.52
C PRO A 160 -5.48 18.61 3.63
N PRO A 161 -5.69 17.55 4.44
CA PRO A 161 -7.03 17.14 4.81
C PRO A 161 -7.70 18.20 5.70
N PRO A 162 -9.04 18.18 5.86
CA PRO A 162 -9.74 19.09 6.77
C PRO A 162 -9.38 18.97 8.26
N LYS A 163 -8.70 17.89 8.67
CA LYS A 163 -8.25 17.65 10.04
C LYS A 163 -7.01 16.76 10.04
N ASN A 164 -6.28 16.75 11.16
CA ASN A 164 -5.03 15.99 11.33
C ASN A 164 -3.91 16.43 10.35
N GLU A 165 -3.93 17.69 9.92
CA GLU A 165 -3.00 18.23 8.91
C GLU A 165 -1.52 17.99 9.26
N ARG A 166 -1.17 18.00 10.55
CA ARG A 166 0.22 17.80 10.99
C ARG A 166 0.71 16.35 10.86
N LYS A 167 -0.18 15.39 10.57
CA LYS A 167 0.19 13.98 10.37
C LYS A 167 0.76 13.71 8.97
N PHE A 168 0.65 14.64 8.02
CA PHE A 168 1.03 14.43 6.62
C PHE A 168 2.09 15.44 6.15
N CYS A 169 2.76 15.10 5.05
CA CYS A 169 3.67 15.98 4.32
C CYS A 169 3.07 16.32 2.94
N TYR A 170 3.40 17.48 2.38
CA TYR A 170 2.61 18.09 1.29
C TYR A 170 3.42 18.53 0.07
N ASP A 171 4.73 18.52 0.17
CA ASP A 171 5.64 18.92 -0.89
C ASP A 171 6.94 18.12 -0.76
N VAL A 172 7.82 18.25 -1.75
CA VAL A 172 9.09 17.53 -1.76
C VAL A 172 9.91 17.82 -0.51
N SER A 173 9.96 19.08 -0.07
CA SER A 173 10.78 19.48 1.07
C SER A 173 10.27 18.89 2.38
N SER A 174 8.99 19.06 2.68
CA SER A 174 8.35 18.52 3.89
C SER A 174 8.41 16.99 3.92
N CYS A 175 8.17 16.31 2.80
CA CYS A 175 8.25 14.85 2.76
C CYS A 175 9.68 14.33 2.91
N ARG A 176 10.69 15.00 2.35
CA ARG A 176 12.10 14.67 2.61
C ARG A 176 12.50 14.90 4.06
N SER A 177 12.00 15.96 4.69
CA SER A 177 12.27 16.23 6.11
C SER A 177 11.62 15.21 7.03
N SER A 178 10.37 14.80 6.75
CA SER A 178 9.63 13.85 7.59
C SER A 178 10.03 12.40 7.35
N PHE A 179 10.33 12.03 6.09
CA PHE A 179 10.57 10.63 5.68
C PHE A 179 11.84 10.52 4.80
N PRO A 180 13.02 10.95 5.30
CA PRO A 180 14.23 11.03 4.48
C PRO A 180 14.64 9.68 3.88
N GLU A 181 14.58 8.60 4.67
CA GLU A 181 14.96 7.28 4.20
C GLU A 181 13.99 6.73 3.14
N THR A 182 12.68 6.89 3.35
CA THR A 182 11.67 6.41 2.41
C THR A 182 11.73 7.20 1.09
N MET A 183 11.89 8.53 1.15
CA MET A 183 12.11 9.35 -0.04
C MET A 183 13.38 8.93 -0.79
N ASN A 184 14.47 8.63 -0.08
CA ASN A 184 15.70 8.13 -0.70
C ASN A 184 15.51 6.77 -1.39
N LYS A 185 14.72 5.85 -0.82
CA LYS A 185 14.41 4.55 -1.44
C LYS A 185 13.59 4.72 -2.72
N TRP A 186 12.59 5.60 -2.73
CA TRP A 186 11.84 5.94 -3.94
C TRP A 186 12.73 6.62 -5.00
N ASN A 187 13.61 7.53 -4.59
CA ASN A 187 14.57 8.14 -5.50
C ASN A 187 15.53 7.11 -6.11
N ALA A 188 16.03 6.17 -5.31
CA ALA A 188 16.89 5.09 -5.80
C ALA A 188 16.16 4.21 -6.83
N PHE A 189 14.87 3.92 -6.60
CA PHE A 189 14.03 3.23 -7.59
C PHE A 189 13.99 4.00 -8.92
N TYR A 190 13.69 5.30 -8.90
CA TYR A 190 13.59 6.10 -10.12
C TYR A 190 14.94 6.31 -10.84
N GLN A 191 16.02 6.52 -10.09
CA GLN A 191 17.36 6.60 -10.66
C GLN A 191 17.76 5.28 -11.33
N TYR A 192 17.48 4.14 -10.69
CA TYR A 192 17.74 2.84 -11.29
C TYR A 192 16.85 2.62 -12.53
N LEU A 193 15.57 3.01 -12.48
CA LEU A 193 14.66 2.93 -13.63
C LEU A 193 15.19 3.67 -14.86
N GLN A 194 15.78 4.85 -14.67
CA GLN A 194 16.39 5.64 -15.75
C GLN A 194 17.66 5.01 -16.34
N SER A 195 18.29 4.05 -15.64
CA SER A 195 19.48 3.38 -16.14
C SER A 195 19.16 2.49 -17.34
N PRO A 196 19.96 2.55 -18.43
CA PRO A 196 19.78 1.65 -19.58
C PRO A 196 19.98 0.18 -19.19
N PHE A 197 20.74 -0.09 -18.12
CA PHE A 197 21.04 -1.43 -17.62
C PHE A 197 20.03 -1.97 -16.61
N SER A 198 18.92 -1.25 -16.35
CA SER A 198 17.94 -1.71 -15.37
C SER A 198 17.30 -3.04 -15.77
N LYS A 199 17.24 -3.94 -14.80
CA LYS A 199 16.61 -5.27 -14.93
C LYS A 199 15.29 -5.29 -14.19
N PHE A 200 14.34 -6.06 -14.69
CA PHE A 200 12.99 -6.15 -14.13
C PHE A 200 13.01 -6.60 -12.65
N ASP A 201 13.75 -7.67 -12.33
CA ASP A 201 13.85 -8.19 -10.96
C ASP A 201 14.50 -7.20 -9.99
N ASP A 202 15.50 -6.44 -10.46
CA ASP A 202 16.15 -5.43 -9.63
C ASP A 202 15.22 -4.23 -9.41
N LEU A 203 14.43 -3.84 -10.42
CA LEU A 203 13.38 -2.83 -10.26
C LEU A 203 12.34 -3.25 -9.22
N LEU A 204 11.97 -4.53 -9.18
CA LEU A 204 11.08 -5.06 -8.14
C LEU A 204 11.70 -4.94 -6.75
N LYS A 205 13.00 -5.19 -6.58
CA LYS A 205 13.69 -5.01 -5.28
C LYS A 205 13.61 -3.57 -4.81
N TYR A 206 13.91 -2.61 -5.69
CA TYR A 206 13.85 -1.19 -5.36
C TYR A 206 12.43 -0.73 -5.06
N LEU A 207 11.45 -1.15 -5.88
CA LEU A 207 10.03 -0.85 -5.64
C LEU A 207 9.58 -1.37 -4.28
N TRP A 208 9.80 -2.65 -4.01
CA TRP A 208 9.34 -3.27 -2.77
C TRP A 208 10.04 -2.70 -1.54
N ALA A 209 11.34 -2.36 -1.63
CA ALA A 209 12.05 -1.68 -0.55
C ALA A 209 11.45 -0.30 -0.25
N ALA A 210 11.09 0.48 -1.27
CA ALA A 210 10.46 1.79 -1.08
C ALA A 210 9.01 1.66 -0.55
N HIS A 211 8.25 0.69 -1.07
CA HIS A 211 6.87 0.43 -0.67
C HIS A 211 6.77 -0.03 0.80
N THR A 212 7.56 -1.02 1.22
CA THR A 212 7.50 -1.50 2.61
C THR A 212 8.05 -0.47 3.59
N SER A 213 9.07 0.31 3.20
CA SER A 213 9.53 1.46 3.99
C SER A 213 8.43 2.50 4.19
N THR A 214 7.63 2.76 3.15
CA THR A 214 6.47 3.66 3.25
C THR A 214 5.45 3.18 4.28
N LEU A 215 5.16 1.88 4.31
CA LEU A 215 4.24 1.30 5.30
C LEU A 215 4.84 1.33 6.71
N ALA A 216 6.10 0.91 6.86
CA ALA A 216 6.79 0.84 8.14
C ALA A 216 6.84 2.21 8.86
N ASP A 217 7.07 3.29 8.11
CA ASP A 217 7.13 4.65 8.66
C ASP A 217 5.77 5.17 9.15
N ASN A 218 4.67 4.68 8.58
CA ASN A 218 3.37 5.33 8.72
C ASN A 218 2.34 4.53 9.53
N ILE A 219 2.37 3.19 9.52
CA ILE A 219 1.33 2.35 10.16
C ILE A 219 1.07 2.74 11.62
N LYS A 220 2.13 2.96 12.40
CA LYS A 220 2.01 3.25 13.83
C LYS A 220 1.25 4.56 14.10
N SER A 221 1.35 5.53 13.19
CA SER A 221 0.74 6.86 13.32
C SER A 221 -0.79 6.85 13.13
N PHE A 222 -1.35 5.73 12.66
CA PHE A 222 -2.76 5.56 12.34
C PHE A 222 -3.38 4.32 12.99
N GLU A 223 -2.75 3.72 14.01
CA GLU A 223 -3.34 2.59 14.74
C GLU A 223 -4.67 2.95 15.41
N ASP A 224 -4.86 4.22 15.78
CA ASP A 224 -6.12 4.73 16.33
C ASP A 224 -7.31 4.55 15.38
N ARG A 225 -7.06 4.43 14.07
CA ARG A 225 -8.12 4.24 13.07
C ARG A 225 -8.74 2.85 13.12
N TYR A 226 -8.03 1.85 13.65
CA TYR A 226 -8.58 0.50 13.80
C TYR A 226 -9.86 0.48 14.64
N ASP A 227 -10.00 1.42 15.58
CA ASP A 227 -11.16 1.52 16.47
C ASP A 227 -12.44 1.95 15.73
N TYR A 228 -12.34 2.45 14.50
CA TYR A 228 -13.48 2.85 13.70
C TYR A 228 -14.07 1.71 12.87
N TYR A 229 -13.42 0.55 12.87
CA TYR A 229 -13.79 -0.61 12.08
C TYR A 229 -14.33 -1.75 12.94
N SER A 230 -15.01 -2.69 12.28
CA SER A 230 -15.37 -3.96 12.90
C SER A 230 -14.09 -4.72 13.28
N LYS A 231 -14.17 -5.64 14.26
CA LYS A 231 -13.01 -6.46 14.63
C LYS A 231 -12.50 -7.30 13.45
N ALA A 232 -13.42 -7.74 12.58
CA ALA A 232 -13.10 -8.51 11.39
C ALA A 232 -12.30 -7.68 10.37
N GLU A 233 -12.75 -6.45 10.07
CA GLU A 233 -12.05 -5.56 9.14
C GLU A 233 -10.70 -5.10 9.71
N ALA A 234 -10.67 -4.68 10.98
CA ALA A 234 -9.43 -4.25 11.63
C ALA A 234 -8.40 -5.40 11.72
N HIS A 235 -8.85 -6.65 11.82
CA HIS A 235 -7.96 -7.81 11.75
C HIS A 235 -7.44 -8.03 10.33
N PHE A 236 -8.31 -7.91 9.31
CA PHE A 236 -7.91 -7.99 7.91
C PHE A 236 -6.91 -6.90 7.52
N GLU A 237 -7.08 -5.65 7.97
CA GLU A 237 -6.14 -4.56 7.74
C GLU A 237 -4.72 -4.89 8.24
N ARG A 238 -4.61 -5.43 9.46
CA ARG A 238 -3.34 -5.87 10.03
C ARG A 238 -2.73 -7.05 9.25
N ASN A 239 -3.55 -8.05 8.92
CA ASN A 239 -3.10 -9.21 8.16
C ASN A 239 -2.69 -8.82 6.73
N TRP A 240 -3.31 -7.78 6.16
CA TRP A 240 -2.98 -7.24 4.85
C TRP A 240 -1.58 -6.63 4.83
N VAL A 241 -1.21 -5.83 5.84
CA VAL A 241 0.16 -5.32 5.99
C VAL A 241 1.18 -6.47 6.00
N LEU A 242 0.93 -7.49 6.85
CA LEU A 242 1.81 -8.65 6.93
C LEU A 242 1.91 -9.39 5.59
N ALA A 243 0.80 -9.50 4.86
CA ALA A 243 0.80 -10.11 3.54
C ALA A 243 1.64 -9.30 2.53
N VAL A 244 1.57 -7.97 2.59
CA VAL A 244 2.41 -7.10 1.76
C VAL A 244 3.89 -7.32 2.02
N ASP A 245 4.33 -7.50 3.27
CA ASP A 245 5.73 -7.81 3.58
C ASP A 245 6.17 -9.15 2.97
N HIS A 246 5.28 -10.14 2.92
CA HIS A 246 5.56 -11.42 2.28
C HIS A 246 5.59 -11.32 0.76
N LEU A 247 4.69 -10.54 0.16
CA LEU A 247 4.71 -10.23 -1.28
C LEU A 247 6.01 -9.51 -1.66
N ALA A 248 6.48 -8.58 -0.81
CA ALA A 248 7.75 -7.90 -0.97
C ALA A 248 8.94 -8.86 -0.89
N ALA A 249 8.94 -9.78 0.08
CA ALA A 249 10.01 -10.76 0.27
C ALA A 249 10.18 -11.71 -0.93
N VAL A 250 9.11 -12.01 -1.66
CA VAL A 250 9.15 -12.81 -2.90
C VAL A 250 9.24 -11.98 -4.17
N LEU A 251 9.40 -10.65 -4.06
CA LEU A 251 9.44 -9.71 -5.18
C LEU A 251 8.23 -9.86 -6.12
N PHE A 252 7.03 -9.96 -5.55
CA PHE A 252 5.80 -10.18 -6.32
C PHE A 252 5.65 -9.11 -7.43
N PRO A 253 5.49 -9.49 -8.72
CA PRO A 253 5.38 -8.52 -9.79
C PRO A 253 4.03 -7.78 -9.78
N THR A 254 4.07 -6.46 -9.62
CA THR A 254 2.89 -5.58 -9.53
C THR A 254 2.52 -4.94 -10.87
N THR A 255 2.55 -5.74 -11.94
CA THR A 255 2.17 -5.31 -13.31
C THR A 255 0.66 -5.27 -13.47
N LEU A 256 0.16 -4.61 -14.52
CA LEU A 256 -1.27 -4.37 -14.74
C LEU A 256 -2.12 -5.66 -14.63
N ILE A 257 -1.77 -6.68 -15.42
CA ILE A 257 -2.52 -7.92 -15.49
C ILE A 257 -2.41 -8.71 -14.18
N ILE A 258 -1.20 -8.78 -13.59
CA ILE A 258 -0.97 -9.56 -12.37
C ILE A 258 -1.72 -8.92 -11.19
N SER A 259 -1.59 -7.61 -11.00
CA SER A 259 -2.30 -6.87 -9.96
C SER A 259 -3.82 -6.90 -10.16
N TYR A 260 -4.31 -6.82 -11.40
CA TYR A 260 -5.75 -6.93 -11.69
C TYR A 260 -6.32 -8.30 -11.32
N LYS A 261 -5.57 -9.38 -11.56
CA LYS A 261 -5.99 -10.72 -11.15
C LYS A 261 -5.92 -10.90 -9.65
N PHE A 262 -4.85 -10.36 -9.03
CA PHE A 262 -4.66 -10.41 -7.60
C PHE A 262 -5.87 -9.82 -6.85
N GLN A 263 -6.35 -8.63 -7.24
CA GLN A 263 -7.48 -7.97 -6.57
C GLN A 263 -8.80 -8.76 -6.66
N LYS A 264 -8.96 -9.73 -7.58
CA LYS A 264 -10.16 -10.59 -7.63
C LYS A 264 -10.32 -11.47 -6.40
N GLY A 265 -9.23 -11.75 -5.69
CA GLY A 265 -9.23 -12.49 -4.44
C GLY A 265 -9.51 -11.63 -3.21
N MET A 266 -9.54 -10.31 -3.36
CA MET A 266 -9.70 -9.40 -2.23
C MET A 266 -11.17 -9.29 -1.81
N PRO A 267 -11.45 -9.03 -0.51
CA PRO A 267 -12.82 -8.81 -0.03
C PRO A 267 -13.54 -7.69 -0.83
N PRO A 268 -14.73 -7.97 -1.40
CA PRO A 268 -15.44 -7.01 -2.25
C PRO A 268 -16.18 -5.91 -1.48
N ARG A 269 -16.19 -5.98 -0.15
CA ARG A 269 -16.74 -4.97 0.76
C ARG A 269 -15.97 -4.96 2.08
N ILE A 270 -16.23 -3.97 2.91
CA ILE A 270 -15.79 -3.94 4.31
C ILE A 270 -16.35 -5.17 5.04
N LEU A 271 -15.50 -5.84 5.82
CA LEU A 271 -15.87 -7.00 6.62
C LEU A 271 -16.70 -6.59 7.85
N LEU A 272 -17.73 -7.38 8.12
CA LEU A 272 -18.62 -7.24 9.26
C LEU A 272 -18.19 -8.21 10.37
N ASN A 273 -18.59 -7.95 11.62
CA ASN A 273 -18.29 -8.84 12.74
C ASN A 273 -18.89 -10.25 12.58
N THR A 274 -19.89 -10.41 11.71
CA THR A 274 -20.54 -11.70 11.40
C THR A 274 -19.84 -12.47 10.28
N ASP A 275 -18.89 -11.86 9.57
CA ASP A 275 -18.18 -12.51 8.48
C ASP A 275 -17.16 -13.51 9.02
N VAL A 276 -17.32 -14.78 8.65
CA VAL A 276 -16.44 -15.87 9.06
C VAL A 276 -16.00 -16.65 7.82
N ALA A 277 -14.79 -16.40 7.35
CA ALA A 277 -14.20 -17.16 6.25
C ALA A 277 -13.97 -18.63 6.68
N PRO A 278 -14.15 -19.63 5.78
CA PRO A 278 -14.47 -19.51 4.36
C PRO A 278 -15.98 -19.51 4.03
N PHE A 279 -16.85 -19.15 4.98
CA PHE A 279 -18.31 -19.30 4.86
C PHE A 279 -19.06 -17.98 4.67
N ILE A 280 -18.40 -16.95 4.13
CA ILE A 280 -19.05 -15.67 3.80
C ILE A 280 -19.85 -15.87 2.52
N SER A 281 -21.18 -15.86 2.62
CA SER A 281 -22.09 -16.31 1.57
C SER A 281 -22.11 -15.42 0.33
N ASP A 282 -21.85 -14.13 0.48
CA ASP A 282 -21.79 -13.16 -0.62
C ASP A 282 -20.38 -13.00 -1.20
N PHE A 283 -19.41 -13.79 -0.75
CA PHE A 283 -18.06 -13.84 -1.31
C PHE A 283 -17.92 -15.05 -2.23
N THR A 284 -17.11 -14.91 -3.28
CA THR A 284 -16.72 -16.05 -4.10
C THR A 284 -15.87 -17.04 -3.29
N ALA A 285 -15.80 -18.28 -3.76
CA ALA A 285 -14.92 -19.29 -3.15
C ALA A 285 -13.46 -18.81 -3.10
N PHE A 286 -13.01 -18.13 -4.15
CA PHE A 286 -11.65 -17.60 -4.22
C PHE A 286 -11.40 -16.52 -3.15
N GLN A 287 -12.32 -15.57 -2.98
CA GLN A 287 -12.21 -14.54 -1.94
C GLN A 287 -12.22 -15.12 -0.53
N ASN A 288 -13.08 -16.11 -0.27
CA ASN A 288 -13.11 -16.83 1.00
C ASN A 288 -11.77 -17.54 1.29
N VAL A 289 -11.18 -18.22 0.30
CA VAL A 289 -9.89 -18.90 0.44
C VAL A 289 -8.77 -17.90 0.71
N VAL A 290 -8.71 -16.78 -0.03
CA VAL A 290 -7.70 -15.73 0.21
C VAL A 290 -7.80 -15.18 1.62
N LEU A 291 -9.01 -14.89 2.11
CA LEU A 291 -9.21 -14.38 3.47
C LEU A 291 -8.77 -15.40 4.54
N VAL A 292 -9.00 -16.70 4.33
CA VAL A 292 -8.47 -17.77 5.20
C VAL A 292 -6.94 -17.73 5.22
N LEU A 293 -6.29 -17.64 4.05
CA LEU A 293 -4.83 -17.62 3.96
C LEU A 293 -4.23 -16.39 4.66
N LEU A 294 -4.86 -15.22 4.53
CA LEU A 294 -4.44 -13.99 5.23
C LEU A 294 -4.59 -14.14 6.75
N ASN A 295 -5.68 -14.75 7.23
CA ASN A 295 -5.88 -15.01 8.66
C ASN A 295 -4.87 -16.02 9.21
N MET A 296 -4.54 -17.06 8.45
CA MET A 296 -3.49 -18.01 8.82
C MET A 296 -2.13 -17.32 8.96
N LEU A 297 -1.79 -16.44 8.01
CA LEU A 297 -0.58 -15.64 8.08
C LEU A 297 -0.52 -14.82 9.38
N GLY A 298 -1.58 -14.06 9.69
CA GLY A 298 -1.62 -13.26 10.91
C GLY A 298 -1.51 -14.09 12.19
N ASN A 299 -2.04 -15.30 12.20
CA ASN A 299 -1.93 -16.20 13.36
C ASN A 299 -0.52 -16.78 13.54
N VAL A 300 0.16 -17.13 12.43
CA VAL A 300 1.55 -17.62 12.46
C VAL A 300 2.48 -16.53 12.96
N ASP A 301 2.34 -15.30 12.47
CA ASP A 301 3.16 -14.16 12.89
C ASP A 301 3.02 -13.89 14.40
N LYS A 302 1.79 -13.83 14.92
CA LYS A 302 1.55 -13.72 16.37
C LYS A 302 2.21 -14.84 17.16
N SER A 303 2.07 -16.08 16.68
CA SER A 303 2.63 -17.27 17.37
C SER A 303 4.16 -17.22 17.41
N ILE A 304 4.81 -16.79 16.33
CA ILE A 304 6.27 -16.59 16.28
C ILE A 304 6.68 -15.44 17.21
N GLY A 305 5.93 -14.33 17.21
CA GLY A 305 6.12 -13.22 18.14
C GLY A 305 6.10 -13.69 19.60
N TYR A 306 5.09 -14.47 19.99
CA TYR A 306 4.98 -15.08 21.32
C TYR A 306 6.18 -15.99 21.64
N LEU A 307 6.53 -16.92 20.74
CA LEU A 307 7.66 -17.84 20.90
C LEU A 307 9.01 -17.13 21.03
N CYS A 308 9.20 -16.02 20.32
CA CYS A 308 10.39 -15.19 20.42
C CYS A 308 10.45 -14.44 21.75
N THR A 309 9.33 -13.86 22.21
CA THR A 309 9.25 -13.22 23.54
C THR A 309 9.43 -14.19 24.71
N GLU A 310 8.87 -15.40 24.59
CA GLU A 310 8.95 -16.43 25.63
C GLU A 310 10.37 -16.98 25.76
N LYS A 311 11.09 -17.20 24.65
CA LYS A 311 12.53 -17.52 24.68
C LYS A 311 13.36 -16.43 25.34
N SER A 312 13.10 -15.15 25.06
CA SER A 312 13.81 -14.05 25.75
C SER A 312 13.50 -13.97 27.25
N ASN A 313 12.32 -14.38 27.70
CA ASN A 313 11.99 -14.45 29.13
C ASN A 313 12.60 -15.68 29.83
N VAL A 314 12.79 -16.81 29.13
CA VAL A 314 13.51 -17.99 29.64
C VAL A 314 15.01 -17.69 29.84
N TYR A 315 15.64 -16.90 28.96
CA TYR A 315 17.02 -16.45 29.17
C TYR A 315 17.18 -15.43 30.30
N ARG A 316 16.12 -14.71 30.67
CA ARG A 316 16.12 -13.74 31.79
C ARG A 316 15.88 -14.42 33.15
N GLY A 317 15.12 -15.52 33.18
CA GLY A 317 14.89 -16.34 34.37
C GLY A 317 16.09 -17.20 34.80
N HIS A 318 17.05 -17.45 33.91
CA HIS A 318 18.27 -18.21 34.24
C HIS A 318 19.46 -17.34 34.68
N SER A 319 19.37 -16.01 34.60
CA SER A 319 20.40 -15.10 35.13
C SER A 319 20.18 -14.69 36.58
N GLU A 320 19.02 -14.98 37.20
CA GLU A 320 18.73 -14.61 38.59
C GLU A 320 18.86 -15.76 39.62
N SER A 321 19.31 -16.96 39.20
CA SER A 321 19.53 -18.10 40.10
C SER A 321 21.01 -18.42 40.37
N SER A 322 21.94 -17.47 40.18
CA SER A 322 23.35 -17.67 40.53
C SER A 322 24.00 -16.41 41.11
N SER A 323 23.46 -15.95 42.23
CA SER A 323 24.22 -15.11 43.17
C SER A 323 23.72 -15.38 44.59
N GLY A 324 24.06 -16.56 45.10
CA GLY A 324 23.85 -16.98 46.47
C GLY A 324 25.17 -17.37 47.13
N SER A 325 25.62 -16.52 48.04
CA SER A 325 26.48 -16.80 49.20
C SER A 325 27.97 -17.12 48.99
N TYR A 326 28.80 -16.11 49.26
CA TYR A 326 29.95 -16.27 50.16
C TYR A 326 29.86 -15.17 51.22
N GLY A 327 29.55 -15.55 52.46
CA GLY A 327 29.72 -14.70 53.63
C GLY A 327 31.16 -14.74 54.14
N ASN A 328 31.64 -13.65 54.74
CA ASN A 328 31.92 -13.60 56.18
C ASN A 328 32.52 -12.26 56.64
N ASN A 329 32.27 -11.98 57.93
CA ASN A 329 32.82 -10.97 58.85
C ASN A 329 32.23 -9.55 58.66
N SER A 330 31.51 -8.97 59.62
CA SER A 330 31.65 -9.00 61.09
C SER A 330 30.33 -8.98 61.83
#